data_AF-A0A520X9Z8-F1
#
_entry.id   AF-A0A520X9Z8-F1
#
_cell.length_a   1.000
_cell.length_b   1.000
_cell.length_c   1.000
_cell.angle_alpha   90.00
_cell.angle_beta   90.00
_cell.angle_gamma   90.00
#
_symmetry.space_group_name_H-M   'P 1'
#
loop_
_entity.id
_entity.type
_entity.pdbx_description
1 polymer ?
#
loop_
_entity_poly.entity_id
_entity_poly.type
_entity_poly.pdbx_seq_one_letter_code
_entity_poly.pdbx_strand_id
1 'polypeptide(L)'
;MKKIKKIKNKIVFIYIALIFSVFAQSFFIFGANAKTAAVPSKAKRLYEKALKEYRTSSYYNAHMNLKYILNNFKMGKKLYSGVYFLTGKVLFKEKNFFLAKPYFQRVIYRNPDYKYIYDVIYYMARCDFNLKNYRRSIRDFDFLLTKSKKRSKLYDRSLVYLTLSYASCGVFKNADKLYDTDHVKNILQKSEFLKKRSGYFKTVYLNYLINHKKNFSRALLILDIKNLFSLKKKESCFKSYYAGIIAYDKQKYSAAQNYFAKSSGYCTGYYYKNGLAYYGMSLIGQNDKKGVKYLKNAALEIGYPKIELKSLKFLASYYKTLNQPEKELKYIKRILFDSGS
;
A
#
# COMPACT_ATOMS: atom_id res chain seq x y z
N MET A 1 32.34 10.02 -32.36
CA MET A 1 31.09 9.95 -31.55
C MET A 1 31.26 9.97 -30.01
N LYS A 2 32.42 9.64 -29.41
CA LYS A 2 32.60 9.67 -27.93
C LYS A 2 32.62 11.09 -27.30
N LYS A 3 33.02 12.13 -28.03
CA LYS A 3 33.08 13.52 -27.51
C LYS A 3 31.69 14.16 -27.27
N ILE A 4 30.69 13.84 -28.09
CA ILE A 4 29.34 14.44 -27.99
C ILE A 4 28.57 13.92 -26.75
N LYS A 5 28.80 12.67 -26.33
CA LYS A 5 28.15 12.08 -25.15
C LYS A 5 28.63 12.70 -23.83
N LYS A 6 29.87 13.21 -23.79
CA LYS A 6 30.47 13.83 -22.59
C LYS A 6 29.93 15.25 -22.34
N ILE A 7 29.46 15.95 -23.37
CA ILE A 7 28.90 17.31 -23.27
C ILE A 7 27.45 17.28 -22.77
N LYS A 8 26.62 16.34 -23.24
CA LYS A 8 25.23 16.19 -22.76
C LYS A 8 25.14 15.88 -21.26
N ASN A 9 26.08 15.11 -20.70
CA ASN A 9 26.09 14.80 -19.26
C ASN A 9 26.50 15.99 -18.37
N LYS A 10 27.32 16.92 -18.87
CA LYS A 10 27.67 18.14 -18.10
C LYS A 10 26.52 19.16 -18.06
N ILE A 11 25.78 19.31 -19.15
CA ILE A 11 24.64 20.25 -19.23
C ILE A 11 23.50 19.80 -18.30
N VAL A 12 23.20 18.49 -18.24
CA VAL A 12 22.17 17.96 -17.31
C VAL A 12 22.56 18.17 -15.84
N PHE A 13 23.85 18.07 -15.50
CA PHE A 13 24.34 18.31 -14.14
C PHE A 13 24.22 19.78 -13.70
N ILE A 14 24.46 20.72 -14.63
CA ILE A 14 24.35 22.16 -14.36
C ILE A 14 22.88 22.58 -14.17
N TYR A 15 21.95 22.04 -14.97
CA TYR A 15 20.52 22.31 -14.81
C TYR A 15 19.94 21.74 -13.50
N ILE A 16 20.39 20.56 -13.05
CA ILE A 16 19.94 19.98 -11.76
C ILE A 16 20.48 20.79 -10.58
N ALA A 17 21.70 21.33 -10.67
CA ALA A 17 22.28 22.18 -9.63
C ALA A 17 21.59 23.56 -9.53
N LEU A 18 21.21 24.17 -10.65
CA LEU A 18 20.50 25.46 -10.69
C LEU A 18 19.04 25.35 -10.19
N ILE A 19 18.34 24.24 -10.44
CA ILE A 19 16.99 24.03 -9.89
C ILE A 19 17.03 23.82 -8.37
N PHE A 20 18.14 23.30 -7.82
CA PHE A 20 18.32 23.17 -6.38
C PHE A 20 18.73 24.48 -5.68
N SER A 21 19.42 25.41 -6.35
CA SER A 21 19.82 26.69 -5.73
C SER A 21 18.68 27.71 -5.65
N VAL A 22 17.76 27.73 -6.63
CA VAL A 22 16.63 28.67 -6.63
C VAL A 22 15.58 28.34 -5.55
N PHE A 23 15.48 27.08 -5.12
CA PHE A 23 14.60 26.69 -3.99
C PHE A 23 15.23 26.86 -2.61
N ALA A 24 16.55 27.04 -2.52
CA ALA A 24 17.25 27.13 -1.24
C ALA A 24 17.36 28.57 -0.70
N GLN A 25 17.29 29.60 -1.56
CA GLN A 25 17.60 30.98 -1.15
C GLN A 25 16.37 31.85 -0.79
N SER A 26 15.15 31.40 -1.02
CA SER A 26 13.92 32.20 -0.76
C SER A 26 13.22 31.93 0.58
N PHE A 27 13.81 31.15 1.51
CA PHE A 27 13.12 30.76 2.75
C PHE A 27 13.89 30.91 4.06
N PHE A 28 15.05 31.57 4.07
CA PHE A 28 15.92 31.65 5.25
C PHE A 28 15.79 32.90 6.14
N ILE A 29 14.73 33.70 6.03
CA ILE A 29 14.49 34.85 6.91
C ILE A 29 13.19 34.67 7.69
N PHE A 30 13.15 33.74 8.65
CA PHE A 30 12.17 33.73 9.75
C PHE A 30 12.74 32.97 10.97
N GLY A 31 13.84 33.49 11.51
CA GLY A 31 14.28 33.27 12.89
C GLY A 31 14.80 34.62 13.37
N ALA A 32 14.58 35.11 14.58
CA ALA A 32 14.03 34.56 15.80
C ALA A 32 13.25 35.69 16.51
N ASN A 33 12.63 35.41 17.66
CA ASN A 33 11.88 36.35 18.51
C ASN A 33 10.39 36.55 18.19
N ALA A 34 9.70 35.53 17.68
CA ALA A 34 8.28 35.41 17.94
C ALA A 34 8.08 35.08 19.43
N LYS A 35 7.99 36.11 20.28
CA LYS A 35 7.42 36.02 21.63
C LYS A 35 6.21 35.09 21.53
N THR A 36 6.18 34.04 22.36
CA THR A 36 5.17 32.99 22.30
C THR A 36 3.77 33.61 22.40
N ALA A 37 3.15 33.89 21.24
CA ALA A 37 1.83 34.47 21.19
C ALA A 37 0.91 33.59 22.03
N ALA A 38 0.24 34.20 23.01
CA ALA A 38 -0.68 33.50 23.89
C ALA A 38 -1.68 32.74 23.01
N VAL A 39 -1.77 31.43 23.25
CA VAL A 39 -2.68 30.57 22.48
C VAL A 39 -4.11 31.00 22.79
N PRO A 40 -4.94 31.37 21.79
CA PRO A 40 -6.32 31.76 22.04
C PRO A 40 -7.08 30.64 22.77
N SER A 41 -7.73 30.97 23.90
CA SER A 41 -8.46 30.00 24.74
C SER A 41 -9.50 29.20 23.94
N LYS A 42 -10.18 29.87 23.00
CA LYS A 42 -11.13 29.25 22.05
C LYS A 42 -10.49 28.17 21.18
N ALA A 43 -9.28 28.39 20.66
CA ALA A 43 -8.57 27.40 19.84
C ALA A 43 -8.22 26.14 20.65
N LYS A 44 -7.83 26.30 21.91
CA LYS A 44 -7.56 25.17 22.81
C LYS A 44 -8.82 24.34 23.08
N ARG A 45 -9.96 24.98 23.40
CA ARG A 45 -11.25 24.28 23.63
C ARG A 45 -11.71 23.53 22.38
N LEU A 46 -11.59 24.13 21.20
CA LEU A 46 -11.92 23.47 19.93
C LEU A 46 -11.01 22.27 19.63
N TYR A 47 -9.72 22.38 19.95
CA TYR A 47 -8.77 21.27 19.79
C TYR A 47 -9.11 20.09 20.70
N GLU A 48 -9.46 20.36 21.96
CA GLU A 48 -9.91 19.34 22.92
C GLU A 48 -11.22 18.66 22.46
N LYS A 49 -12.17 19.44 21.93
CA LYS A 49 -13.39 18.92 21.31
C LYS A 49 -13.06 17.98 20.13
N ALA A 50 -12.19 18.41 19.22
CA ALA A 50 -11.76 17.60 18.08
C ALA A 50 -11.04 16.31 18.50
N LEU A 51 -10.27 16.32 19.60
CA LEU A 51 -9.66 15.12 20.18
C LEU A 51 -10.71 14.12 20.68
N LYS A 52 -11.77 14.60 21.36
CA LYS A 52 -12.89 13.76 21.81
C LYS A 52 -13.60 13.15 20.62
N GLU A 53 -13.94 13.94 19.62
CA GLU A 53 -14.59 13.50 18.37
C GLU A 53 -13.74 12.48 17.61
N TYR A 54 -12.42 12.67 17.53
CA TYR A 54 -11.51 11.68 16.94
C TYR A 54 -11.54 10.34 17.68
N ARG A 55 -11.61 10.36 19.01
CA ARG A 55 -11.67 9.14 19.84
C ARG A 55 -12.99 8.39 19.66
N THR A 56 -14.10 9.11 19.50
CA THR A 56 -15.43 8.53 19.24
C THR A 56 -15.68 8.22 17.77
N SER A 57 -14.65 8.31 16.91
CA SER A 57 -14.74 8.09 15.46
C SER A 57 -15.65 9.07 14.69
N SER A 58 -15.99 10.21 15.28
CA SER A 58 -16.70 11.33 14.62
C SER A 58 -15.73 12.15 13.77
N TYR A 59 -15.09 11.50 12.78
CA TYR A 59 -13.97 12.07 12.03
C TYR A 59 -14.31 13.35 11.26
N TYR A 60 -15.52 13.43 10.68
CA TYR A 60 -15.99 14.63 9.99
C TYR A 60 -16.03 15.86 10.91
N ASN A 61 -16.66 15.75 12.09
CA ASN A 61 -16.74 16.85 13.05
C ASN A 61 -15.35 17.26 13.55
N ALA A 62 -14.49 16.28 13.84
CA ALA A 62 -13.11 16.55 14.22
C ALA A 62 -12.37 17.32 13.12
N HIS A 63 -12.54 16.94 11.86
CA HIS A 63 -11.95 17.64 10.72
C HIS A 63 -12.45 19.09 10.61
N MET A 64 -13.76 19.32 10.74
CA MET A 64 -14.35 20.67 10.65
C MET A 64 -13.83 21.60 11.75
N ASN A 65 -13.77 21.11 13.00
CA ASN A 65 -13.21 21.87 14.11
C ASN A 65 -11.73 22.20 13.87
N LEU A 66 -10.93 21.24 13.40
CA LEU A 66 -9.50 21.46 13.12
C LEU A 66 -9.26 22.42 11.97
N LYS A 67 -10.06 22.32 10.90
CA LYS A 67 -10.00 23.24 9.76
C LYS A 67 -10.36 24.67 10.20
N TYR A 68 -11.38 24.83 11.03
CA TYR A 68 -11.73 26.13 11.60
C TYR A 68 -10.57 26.70 12.44
N ILE A 69 -9.91 25.88 13.25
CA ILE A 69 -8.74 26.32 14.03
C ILE A 69 -7.62 26.84 13.11
N LEU A 70 -7.29 26.08 12.06
CA LEU A 70 -6.22 26.42 11.12
C LEU A 70 -6.48 27.71 10.33
N ASN A 71 -7.75 28.01 10.05
CA ASN A 71 -8.12 29.17 9.25
C ASN A 71 -8.27 30.46 10.06
N ASN A 72 -8.59 30.36 11.36
CA ASN A 72 -9.03 31.53 12.15
C ASN A 72 -8.09 31.92 13.29
N PHE A 73 -7.10 31.09 13.65
CA PHE A 73 -6.22 31.38 14.79
C PHE A 73 -4.74 31.30 14.43
N LYS A 74 -3.99 32.35 14.80
CA LYS A 74 -2.53 32.27 14.92
C LYS A 74 -2.19 31.49 16.19
N MET A 75 -1.32 30.48 16.07
CA MET A 75 -1.02 29.55 17.16
C MET A 75 0.49 29.41 17.37
N GLY A 76 0.91 29.25 18.62
CA GLY A 76 2.28 28.88 18.95
C GLY A 76 2.67 27.48 18.42
N LYS A 77 3.98 27.26 18.27
CA LYS A 77 4.62 26.05 17.69
C LYS A 77 4.04 24.72 18.22
N LYS A 78 3.75 24.65 19.53
CA LYS A 78 3.20 23.44 20.20
C LYS A 78 1.77 23.12 19.78
N LEU A 79 0.84 24.08 19.88
CA LEU A 79 -0.56 23.84 19.49
C LEU A 79 -0.65 23.59 17.98
N TYR A 80 0.10 24.36 17.19
CA TYR A 80 0.21 24.18 15.74
C TYR A 80 0.53 22.72 15.38
N SER A 81 1.58 22.16 15.98
CA SER A 81 2.00 20.77 15.70
C SER A 81 0.92 19.75 16.10
N GLY A 82 0.24 19.99 17.22
CA GLY A 82 -0.88 19.14 17.68
C GLY A 82 -2.09 19.16 16.74
N VAL A 83 -2.46 20.35 16.24
CA VAL A 83 -3.57 20.52 15.28
C VAL A 83 -3.23 19.82 13.97
N TYR A 84 -2.07 20.11 13.37
CA TYR A 84 -1.66 19.47 12.11
C TYR A 84 -1.54 17.96 12.23
N PHE A 85 -0.94 17.45 13.32
CA PHE A 85 -0.82 16.01 13.53
C PHE A 85 -2.21 15.35 13.64
N LEU A 86 -3.14 15.97 14.38
CA LEU A 86 -4.49 15.43 14.51
C LEU A 86 -5.27 15.47 13.19
N THR A 87 -5.16 16.57 12.42
CA THR A 87 -5.78 16.67 11.08
C THR A 87 -5.29 15.57 10.16
N GLY A 88 -3.98 15.34 10.11
CA GLY A 88 -3.41 14.22 9.35
C GLY A 88 -3.94 12.86 9.81
N LYS A 89 -4.09 12.64 11.12
CA LYS A 89 -4.65 11.40 11.67
C LYS A 89 -6.13 11.20 11.35
N VAL A 90 -6.93 12.27 11.33
CA VAL A 90 -8.34 12.25 10.93
C VAL A 90 -8.46 11.85 9.46
N LEU A 91 -7.75 12.55 8.57
CA LEU A 91 -7.71 12.23 7.14
C LEU A 91 -7.19 10.82 6.88
N PHE A 92 -6.20 10.36 7.64
CA PHE A 92 -5.71 8.98 7.58
C PHE A 92 -6.81 7.96 7.91
N LYS A 93 -7.64 8.24 8.93
CA LYS A 93 -8.75 7.35 9.33
C LYS A 93 -9.85 7.30 8.29
N GLU A 94 -10.08 8.41 7.61
CA GLU A 94 -10.96 8.52 6.43
C GLU A 94 -10.37 7.88 5.17
N LYS A 95 -9.14 7.36 5.24
CA LYS A 95 -8.38 6.76 4.12
C LYS A 95 -7.99 7.76 3.03
N ASN A 96 -8.04 9.07 3.34
CA ASN A 96 -7.56 10.16 2.49
C ASN A 96 -6.04 10.32 2.63
N PHE A 97 -5.27 9.29 2.28
CA PHE A 97 -3.81 9.26 2.52
C PHE A 97 -3.05 10.35 1.77
N PHE A 98 -3.51 10.71 0.57
CA PHE A 98 -2.94 11.78 -0.25
C PHE A 98 -3.04 13.13 0.47
N LEU A 99 -4.21 13.45 1.03
CA LEU A 99 -4.42 14.68 1.80
C LEU A 99 -3.78 14.62 3.19
N ALA A 100 -3.74 13.45 3.83
CA ALA A 100 -3.18 13.30 5.17
C ALA A 100 -1.66 13.56 5.20
N LYS A 101 -0.93 13.09 4.18
CA LYS A 101 0.54 13.11 4.15
C LYS A 101 1.14 14.53 4.29
N PRO A 102 0.68 15.56 3.54
CA PRO A 102 1.17 16.93 3.70
C PRO A 102 1.05 17.50 5.12
N TYR A 103 0.02 17.13 5.88
CA TYR A 103 -0.13 17.58 7.27
C TYR A 103 0.99 17.02 8.16
N PHE A 104 1.37 15.75 7.98
CA PHE A 104 2.49 15.16 8.71
C PHE A 104 3.83 15.79 8.32
N GLN A 105 4.06 16.01 7.02
CA GLN A 105 5.27 16.68 6.53
C GLN A 105 5.42 18.09 7.12
N ARG A 106 4.32 18.83 7.25
CA ARG A 106 4.34 20.17 7.83
C ARG A 106 4.69 20.19 9.32
N VAL A 107 4.29 19.18 10.09
CA VAL A 107 4.74 19.03 11.49
C VAL A 107 6.25 18.81 11.54
N ILE A 108 6.78 17.88 10.72
CA ILE A 108 8.22 17.59 10.66
C ILE A 108 9.02 18.84 10.27
N TYR A 109 8.56 19.58 9.26
CA TYR A 109 9.25 20.78 8.78
C TYR A 109 9.23 21.93 9.80
N ARG A 110 8.07 22.22 10.42
CA ARG A 110 7.93 23.38 11.32
C ARG A 110 8.36 23.08 12.76
N ASN A 111 8.34 21.83 13.18
CA ASN A 111 8.65 21.43 14.55
C ASN A 111 9.27 20.03 14.61
N PRO A 112 10.54 19.87 14.22
CA PRO A 112 11.25 18.58 14.28
C PRO A 112 11.36 18.05 15.72
N ASP A 113 11.38 18.93 16.73
CA ASP A 113 11.46 18.56 18.15
C ASP A 113 10.08 18.28 18.78
N TYR A 114 9.04 18.10 17.96
CA TYR A 114 7.72 17.80 18.47
C TYR A 114 7.74 16.49 19.27
N LYS A 115 7.19 16.48 20.49
CA LYS A 115 7.21 15.30 21.37
C LYS A 115 6.63 14.00 20.78
N TYR A 116 5.84 14.08 19.71
CA TYR A 116 5.31 12.94 18.97
C TYR A 116 5.88 12.82 17.55
N ILE A 117 7.09 13.34 17.29
CA ILE A 117 7.68 13.37 15.95
C ILE A 117 7.80 11.97 15.34
N TYR A 118 8.17 10.95 16.12
CA TYR A 118 8.26 9.59 15.60
C TYR A 118 6.89 8.97 15.29
N ASP A 119 5.83 9.33 16.03
CA ASP A 119 4.47 8.95 15.63
C ASP A 119 4.05 9.66 14.34
N VAL A 120 4.40 10.94 14.15
CA VAL A 120 4.14 11.69 12.91
C VAL A 120 4.81 10.99 11.72
N ILE A 121 6.10 10.64 11.84
CA ILE A 121 6.85 9.93 10.80
C ILE A 121 6.22 8.55 10.54
N TYR A 122 5.80 7.83 11.58
CA TYR A 122 5.11 6.55 11.43
C TYR A 122 3.81 6.66 10.64
N TYR A 123 2.99 7.68 10.91
CA TYR A 123 1.78 7.90 10.12
C TYR A 123 2.09 8.34 8.68
N MET A 124 3.11 9.15 8.46
CA MET A 124 3.58 9.53 7.12
C MET A 124 4.05 8.31 6.31
N ALA A 125 4.87 7.45 6.91
CA ALA A 125 5.35 6.21 6.31
C ALA A 125 4.19 5.26 5.95
N ARG A 126 3.13 5.24 6.78
CA ARG A 126 1.89 4.51 6.49
C ARG A 126 1.08 5.14 5.36
N CYS A 127 1.04 6.46 5.24
CA CYS A 127 0.44 7.09 4.06
C CYS A 127 1.18 6.62 2.80
N ASP A 128 2.52 6.65 2.81
CA ASP A 128 3.33 6.19 1.68
C ASP A 128 3.11 4.70 1.39
N PHE A 129 2.99 3.85 2.41
CA PHE A 129 2.60 2.44 2.23
C PHE A 129 1.26 2.31 1.49
N ASN A 130 0.21 2.99 1.95
CA ASN A 130 -1.12 2.86 1.34
C ASN A 130 -1.21 3.55 -0.04
N LEU A 131 -0.34 4.52 -0.32
CA LEU A 131 -0.16 5.15 -1.64
C LEU A 131 0.77 4.34 -2.56
N LYS A 132 1.22 3.16 -2.14
CA LYS A 132 2.16 2.29 -2.88
C LYS A 132 3.54 2.91 -3.14
N ASN A 133 3.90 3.96 -2.40
CA ASN A 133 5.23 4.58 -2.42
C ASN A 133 6.21 3.78 -1.54
N TYR A 134 6.39 2.49 -1.81
CA TYR A 134 7.08 1.58 -0.89
C TYR A 134 8.53 1.98 -0.62
N ARG A 135 9.25 2.57 -1.57
CA ARG A 135 10.63 3.05 -1.34
C ARG A 135 10.71 4.10 -0.23
N ARG A 136 9.79 5.08 -0.23
CA ARG A 136 9.70 6.10 0.83
C ARG A 136 9.26 5.47 2.15
N SER A 137 8.29 4.56 2.09
CA SER A 137 7.80 3.82 3.24
C SER A 137 8.91 3.00 3.92
N ILE A 138 9.73 2.29 3.14
CA ILE A 138 10.91 1.53 3.61
C ILE A 138 11.87 2.45 4.35
N ARG A 139 12.31 3.55 3.72
CA ARG A 139 13.24 4.51 4.32
C ARG A 139 12.73 5.02 5.68
N ASP A 140 11.47 5.41 5.75
CA ASP A 140 10.92 6.04 6.95
C ASP A 140 10.68 5.00 8.08
N PHE A 141 10.26 3.77 7.75
CA PHE A 141 10.14 2.71 8.77
C PHE A 141 11.50 2.20 9.24
N ASP A 142 12.48 2.08 8.37
CA ASP A 142 13.85 1.72 8.72
C ASP A 142 14.45 2.75 9.70
N PHE A 143 14.30 4.04 9.38
CA PHE A 143 14.65 5.13 10.31
C PHE A 143 13.98 4.96 11.68
N LEU A 144 12.68 4.64 11.73
CA LEU A 144 11.98 4.43 13.00
C LEU A 144 12.50 3.24 13.80
N LEU A 145 13.00 2.18 13.15
CA LEU A 145 13.63 1.06 13.85
C LEU A 145 14.95 1.47 14.51
N THR A 146 15.71 2.38 13.90
CA THR A 146 16.95 2.91 14.51
C THR A 146 16.71 3.84 15.69
N LYS A 147 15.55 4.52 15.74
CA LYS A 147 15.22 5.53 16.76
C LYS A 147 14.31 5.04 17.87
N SER A 148 13.62 3.92 17.69
CA SER A 148 12.69 3.38 18.69
C SER A 148 13.32 2.26 19.52
N LYS A 149 12.97 2.22 20.80
CA LYS A 149 13.39 1.11 21.69
C LYS A 149 12.87 -0.21 21.11
N LYS A 150 13.76 -1.21 20.98
CA LYS A 150 13.39 -2.57 20.57
C LYS A 150 12.22 -3.08 21.41
N ARG A 151 11.29 -3.78 20.77
CA ARG A 151 10.04 -4.30 21.37
C ARG A 151 9.05 -3.24 21.89
N SER A 152 9.30 -1.94 21.64
CA SER A 152 8.27 -0.93 21.86
C SER A 152 7.15 -1.09 20.84
N LYS A 153 5.94 -0.61 21.19
CA LYS A 153 4.79 -0.62 20.28
C LYS A 153 5.06 0.06 18.94
N LEU A 154 5.89 1.11 18.93
CA LEU A 154 6.28 1.81 17.71
C LEU A 154 7.26 0.98 16.88
N TYR A 155 8.26 0.38 17.52
CA TYR A 155 9.21 -0.53 16.88
C TYR A 155 8.49 -1.69 16.20
N ASP A 156 7.65 -2.41 16.94
CA ASP A 156 6.93 -3.60 16.45
C ASP A 156 6.05 -3.28 15.25
N ARG A 157 5.34 -2.15 15.32
CA ARG A 157 4.49 -1.71 14.21
C ARG A 157 5.32 -1.32 13.00
N SER A 158 6.43 -0.62 13.20
CA SER A 158 7.32 -0.20 12.12
C SER A 158 7.97 -1.39 11.45
N LEU A 159 8.39 -2.39 12.24
CA LEU A 159 9.01 -3.62 11.76
C LEU A 159 8.08 -4.42 10.85
N VAL A 160 6.81 -4.57 11.24
CA VAL A 160 5.81 -5.25 10.42
C VAL A 160 5.54 -4.50 9.12
N TYR A 161 5.40 -3.17 9.16
CA TYR A 161 5.20 -2.42 7.94
C TYR A 161 6.43 -2.39 7.04
N LEU A 162 7.65 -2.34 7.60
CA LEU A 162 8.89 -2.44 6.83
C LEU A 162 8.95 -3.76 6.07
N THR A 163 8.66 -4.87 6.76
CA THR A 163 8.59 -6.23 6.19
C THR A 163 7.65 -6.26 4.98
N LEU A 164 6.42 -5.75 5.14
CA LEU A 164 5.44 -5.75 4.05
C LEU A 164 5.76 -4.72 2.95
N SER A 165 6.50 -3.66 3.27
CA SER A 165 6.96 -2.69 2.28
C SER A 165 8.04 -3.29 1.38
N TYR A 166 9.00 -4.02 1.95
CA TYR A 166 9.97 -4.79 1.18
C TYR A 166 9.29 -5.83 0.28
N ALA A 167 8.35 -6.61 0.83
CA ALA A 167 7.59 -7.59 0.06
C ALA A 167 6.83 -6.94 -1.11
N SER A 168 6.18 -5.80 -0.88
CA SER A 168 5.43 -5.09 -1.91
C SER A 168 6.31 -4.42 -2.96
N CYS A 169 7.55 -4.08 -2.61
CA CYS A 169 8.56 -3.55 -3.51
C CYS A 169 9.32 -4.64 -4.28
N GLY A 170 9.06 -5.93 -4.01
CA GLY A 170 9.74 -7.07 -4.64
C GLY A 170 11.12 -7.38 -4.06
N VAL A 171 11.52 -6.75 -2.96
CA VAL A 171 12.81 -6.98 -2.28
C VAL A 171 12.64 -8.13 -1.28
N PHE A 172 12.37 -9.32 -1.81
CA PHE A 172 11.91 -10.44 -1.00
C PHE A 172 12.94 -10.95 0.01
N LYS A 173 14.24 -10.97 -0.33
CA LYS A 173 15.31 -11.36 0.60
C LYS A 173 15.25 -10.59 1.93
N ASN A 174 15.01 -9.27 1.87
CA ASN A 174 14.87 -8.43 3.06
C ASN A 174 13.55 -8.67 3.78
N ALA A 175 12.46 -8.88 3.04
CA ALA A 175 11.16 -9.21 3.62
C ALA A 175 11.21 -10.53 4.38
N ASP A 176 11.82 -11.57 3.80
CA ASP A 176 12.00 -12.89 4.40
C ASP A 176 12.83 -12.79 5.68
N LYS A 177 14.00 -12.13 5.61
CA LYS A 177 14.87 -11.92 6.78
C LYS A 177 14.13 -11.30 7.96
N LEU A 178 13.25 -10.32 7.73
CA LEU A 178 12.46 -9.70 8.80
C LEU A 178 11.28 -10.57 9.23
N TYR A 179 10.58 -11.18 8.28
CA TYR A 179 9.41 -12.02 8.55
C TYR A 179 9.74 -13.27 9.36
N ASP A 180 10.87 -13.90 9.05
CA ASP A 180 11.31 -15.14 9.68
C ASP A 180 11.83 -14.92 11.11
N THR A 181 11.88 -13.67 11.60
CA THR A 181 11.98 -13.41 13.03
C THR A 181 10.68 -13.82 13.73
N ASP A 182 10.79 -14.64 14.78
CA ASP A 182 9.61 -15.11 15.55
C ASP A 182 8.72 -13.95 16.01
N HIS A 183 9.34 -12.80 16.30
CA HIS A 183 8.66 -11.59 16.70
C HIS A 183 7.67 -11.08 15.64
N VAL A 184 8.10 -10.90 14.38
CA VAL A 184 7.22 -10.41 13.30
C VAL A 184 6.13 -11.41 13.00
N LYS A 185 6.49 -12.69 12.92
CA LYS A 185 5.55 -13.79 12.71
C LYS A 185 4.46 -13.72 13.78
N ASN A 186 4.83 -13.71 15.06
CA ASN A 186 3.91 -13.66 16.20
C ASN A 186 2.99 -12.44 16.19
N ILE A 187 3.49 -11.25 15.83
CA ILE A 187 2.64 -10.06 15.69
C ILE A 187 1.60 -10.24 14.58
N LEU A 188 2.04 -10.73 13.41
CA LEU A 188 1.18 -10.98 12.27
C LEU A 188 0.22 -12.16 12.46
N GLN A 189 0.41 -12.95 13.52
CA GLN A 189 -0.53 -14.02 13.88
C GLN A 189 -1.75 -13.54 14.66
N LYS A 190 -1.63 -12.41 15.36
CA LYS A 190 -2.68 -11.92 16.27
C LYS A 190 -3.87 -11.39 15.48
N SER A 191 -5.03 -12.03 15.64
CA SER A 191 -6.27 -11.64 14.95
C SER A 191 -6.67 -10.20 15.28
N GLU A 192 -6.53 -9.78 16.54
CA GLU A 192 -6.81 -8.40 16.98
C GLU A 192 -5.90 -7.38 16.28
N PHE A 193 -4.62 -7.72 16.10
CA PHE A 193 -3.68 -6.88 15.37
C PHE A 193 -4.15 -6.71 13.93
N LEU A 194 -4.48 -7.80 13.24
CA LEU A 194 -4.92 -7.78 11.84
C LEU A 194 -6.25 -7.03 11.68
N LYS A 195 -7.24 -7.25 12.56
CA LYS A 195 -8.56 -6.58 12.51
C LYS A 195 -8.43 -5.05 12.47
N LYS A 196 -7.50 -4.48 13.24
CA LYS A 196 -7.23 -3.03 13.30
C LYS A 196 -6.51 -2.43 12.08
N ARG A 197 -6.11 -3.24 11.08
CA ARG A 197 -5.37 -2.78 9.89
C ARG A 197 -6.29 -2.48 8.71
N SER A 198 -5.78 -1.66 7.77
CA SER A 198 -6.49 -1.34 6.54
C SER A 198 -6.71 -2.61 5.70
N GLY A 199 -7.76 -2.62 4.88
CA GLY A 199 -7.99 -3.72 3.92
C GLY A 199 -6.78 -3.94 3.02
N TYR A 200 -6.16 -2.85 2.57
CA TYR A 200 -4.96 -2.89 1.74
C TYR A 200 -3.77 -3.59 2.43
N PHE A 201 -3.52 -3.32 3.72
CA PHE A 201 -2.51 -4.04 4.50
C PHE A 201 -2.76 -5.55 4.51
N LYS A 202 -4.02 -5.96 4.75
CA LYS A 202 -4.42 -7.38 4.80
C LYS A 202 -4.19 -8.05 3.44
N THR A 203 -4.55 -7.38 2.35
CA THR A 203 -4.32 -7.90 0.99
C THR A 203 -2.83 -8.02 0.66
N VAL A 204 -2.00 -7.06 1.07
CA VAL A 204 -0.54 -7.13 0.90
C VAL A 204 0.02 -8.33 1.65
N TYR A 205 -0.40 -8.53 2.90
CA TYR A 205 0.08 -9.65 3.69
C TYR A 205 -0.35 -11.01 3.11
N LEU A 206 -1.61 -11.15 2.68
CA LEU A 206 -2.08 -12.38 2.02
C LEU A 206 -1.34 -12.63 0.70
N ASN A 207 -1.13 -11.60 -0.12
CA ASN A 207 -0.35 -11.72 -1.35
C ASN A 207 1.09 -12.19 -1.08
N TYR A 208 1.71 -11.69 -0.01
CA TYR A 208 3.05 -12.12 0.39
C TYR A 208 3.07 -13.60 0.81
N LEU A 209 2.11 -14.04 1.63
CA LEU A 209 2.01 -15.43 2.05
C LEU A 209 1.75 -16.40 0.89
N ILE A 210 0.83 -16.05 -0.01
CA ILE A 210 0.35 -16.93 -1.08
C ILE A 210 1.31 -16.94 -2.27
N ASN A 211 1.69 -15.77 -2.77
CA ASN A 211 2.45 -15.70 -4.02
C ASN A 211 3.94 -15.91 -3.81
N HIS A 212 4.49 -15.44 -2.69
CA HIS A 212 5.92 -15.52 -2.40
C HIS A 212 6.26 -16.68 -1.45
N LYS A 213 5.76 -16.65 -0.20
CA LYS A 213 6.11 -17.69 0.80
C LYS A 213 5.48 -19.05 0.53
N LYS A 214 4.49 -19.15 -0.37
CA LYS A 214 3.68 -20.36 -0.60
C LYS A 214 3.10 -20.98 0.69
N ASN A 215 2.87 -20.16 1.72
CA ASN A 215 2.37 -20.60 3.02
C ASN A 215 0.84 -20.57 3.05
N PHE A 216 0.24 -21.54 2.35
CA PHE A 216 -1.21 -21.62 2.18
C PHE A 216 -1.96 -21.90 3.48
N SER A 217 -1.42 -22.73 4.37
CA SER A 217 -2.03 -23.03 5.66
C SER A 217 -2.20 -21.76 6.50
N ARG A 218 -1.15 -20.92 6.55
CA ARG A 218 -1.22 -19.63 7.24
C ARG A 218 -2.20 -18.67 6.57
N ALA A 219 -2.21 -18.63 5.24
CA ALA A 219 -3.15 -17.78 4.51
C ALA A 219 -4.61 -18.15 4.79
N LEU A 220 -4.95 -19.45 4.82
CA LEU A 220 -6.29 -19.93 5.17
C LEU A 220 -6.69 -19.52 6.59
N LEU A 221 -5.83 -19.74 7.58
CA LEU A 221 -6.08 -19.31 8.97
C LEU A 221 -6.40 -17.81 9.07
N ILE A 222 -5.73 -16.98 8.26
CA ILE A 222 -6.01 -15.54 8.22
C ILE A 222 -7.37 -15.27 7.57
N LEU A 223 -7.70 -15.94 6.46
CA LEU A 223 -8.99 -15.78 5.78
C LEU A 223 -10.19 -16.21 6.63
N ASP A 224 -9.97 -17.11 7.60
CA ASP A 224 -11.00 -17.57 8.52
C ASP A 224 -11.20 -16.68 9.76
N ILE A 225 -10.40 -15.62 9.91
CA ILE A 225 -10.64 -14.61 10.94
C ILE A 225 -11.97 -13.90 10.65
N LYS A 226 -12.98 -14.12 11.51
CA LYS A 226 -14.30 -13.47 11.43
C LYS A 226 -14.18 -11.94 11.36
N ASN A 227 -14.89 -11.33 10.41
CA ASN A 227 -14.95 -9.89 10.18
C ASN A 227 -13.57 -9.29 9.84
N LEU A 228 -12.66 -10.06 9.23
CA LEU A 228 -11.34 -9.54 8.88
C LEU A 228 -11.44 -8.42 7.83
N PHE A 229 -12.38 -8.52 6.88
CA PHE A 229 -12.65 -7.48 5.90
C PHE A 229 -14.00 -6.84 6.23
N SER A 230 -14.01 -5.58 6.66
CA SER A 230 -15.11 -4.94 7.39
C SER A 230 -16.39 -4.60 6.57
N LEU A 231 -16.64 -5.27 5.44
CA LEU A 231 -17.86 -5.11 4.64
C LEU A 231 -18.23 -6.51 4.12
N LYS A 232 -19.42 -7.03 4.46
CA LYS A 232 -19.84 -8.40 4.10
C LYS A 232 -19.52 -8.73 2.62
N LYS A 233 -19.83 -7.82 1.69
CA LYS A 233 -19.48 -7.98 0.25
C LYS A 233 -17.97 -8.06 -0.01
N LYS A 234 -17.16 -7.17 0.59
CA LYS A 234 -15.69 -7.20 0.40
C LYS A 234 -15.04 -8.41 1.08
N GLU A 235 -15.58 -8.85 2.21
CA GLU A 235 -15.16 -10.08 2.88
C GLU A 235 -15.37 -11.30 2.00
N SER A 236 -16.59 -11.46 1.47
CA SER A 236 -16.89 -12.53 0.53
C SER A 236 -16.00 -12.48 -0.72
N CYS A 237 -15.78 -11.29 -1.29
CA CYS A 237 -14.88 -11.10 -2.42
C CYS A 237 -13.46 -11.62 -2.13
N PHE A 238 -12.78 -11.09 -1.11
CA PHE A 238 -11.40 -11.45 -0.82
C PHE A 238 -11.24 -12.88 -0.31
N LYS A 239 -12.14 -13.34 0.54
CA LYS A 239 -12.10 -14.71 1.08
C LYS A 239 -12.19 -15.73 -0.06
N SER A 240 -13.20 -15.60 -0.92
CA SER A 240 -13.36 -16.50 -2.07
C SER A 240 -12.24 -16.35 -3.08
N TYR A 241 -11.79 -15.13 -3.38
CA TYR A 241 -10.68 -14.91 -4.31
C TYR A 241 -9.39 -15.62 -3.87
N TYR A 242 -8.96 -15.41 -2.62
CA TYR A 242 -7.71 -16.00 -2.12
C TYR A 242 -7.84 -17.50 -1.87
N ALA A 243 -9.01 -17.99 -1.43
CA ALA A 243 -9.26 -19.43 -1.35
C ALA A 243 -9.18 -20.08 -2.75
N GLY A 244 -9.68 -19.41 -3.78
CA GLY A 244 -9.56 -19.84 -5.18
C GLY A 244 -8.11 -19.95 -5.64
N ILE A 245 -7.27 -18.95 -5.33
CA ILE A 245 -5.84 -19.01 -5.66
C ILE A 245 -5.16 -20.18 -4.95
N ILE A 246 -5.45 -20.38 -3.66
CA ILE A 246 -4.88 -21.49 -2.88
C ILE A 246 -5.33 -22.84 -3.45
N ALA A 247 -6.60 -22.98 -3.84
CA ALA A 247 -7.10 -24.19 -4.46
C ALA A 247 -6.45 -24.44 -5.84
N TYR A 248 -6.29 -23.39 -6.64
CA TYR A 248 -5.62 -23.45 -7.95
C TYR A 248 -4.17 -23.89 -7.83
N ASP A 249 -3.38 -23.29 -6.93
CA ASP A 249 -1.97 -23.66 -6.70
C ASP A 249 -1.85 -25.12 -6.19
N LYS A 250 -2.87 -25.63 -5.49
CA LYS A 250 -2.97 -27.04 -5.07
C LYS A 250 -3.54 -27.97 -6.15
N GLN A 251 -3.70 -27.49 -7.37
CA GLN A 251 -4.29 -28.22 -8.51
C GLN A 251 -5.73 -28.74 -8.25
N LYS A 252 -6.44 -28.17 -7.27
CA LYS A 252 -7.85 -28.47 -6.98
C LYS A 252 -8.75 -27.61 -7.87
N TYR A 253 -8.68 -27.83 -9.18
CA TYR A 253 -9.25 -26.92 -10.17
C TYR A 253 -10.77 -26.74 -10.07
N SER A 254 -11.54 -27.80 -9.78
CA SER A 254 -12.99 -27.69 -9.56
C SER A 254 -13.31 -26.78 -8.35
N ALA A 255 -12.60 -26.96 -7.23
CA ALA A 255 -12.76 -26.09 -6.07
C ALA A 255 -12.33 -24.64 -6.38
N ALA A 256 -11.22 -24.46 -7.09
CA ALA A 256 -10.74 -23.15 -7.52
C ALA A 256 -11.78 -22.42 -8.37
N GLN A 257 -12.35 -23.10 -9.36
CA GLN A 257 -13.42 -22.60 -10.22
C GLN A 257 -14.62 -22.12 -9.39
N ASN A 258 -15.11 -22.94 -8.45
CA ASN A 258 -16.23 -22.57 -7.58
C ASN A 258 -15.93 -21.33 -6.74
N TYR A 259 -14.72 -21.25 -6.18
CA TYR A 259 -14.28 -20.07 -5.44
C TYR A 259 -14.19 -18.82 -6.30
N PHE A 260 -13.67 -18.90 -7.54
CA PHE A 260 -13.60 -17.76 -8.43
C PHE A 260 -14.97 -17.32 -8.95
N ALA A 261 -15.88 -18.25 -9.23
CA ALA A 261 -17.28 -17.92 -9.55
C ALA A 261 -17.93 -17.15 -8.40
N LYS A 262 -17.82 -17.67 -7.17
CA LYS A 262 -18.33 -16.98 -5.97
C LYS A 262 -17.69 -15.61 -5.80
N SER A 263 -16.38 -15.52 -5.98
CA SER A 263 -15.63 -14.26 -5.90
C SER A 263 -16.12 -13.22 -6.92
N SER A 264 -16.38 -13.63 -8.17
CA SER A 264 -16.87 -12.74 -9.23
C SER A 264 -18.24 -12.13 -8.94
N GLY A 265 -19.07 -12.78 -8.14
CA GLY A 265 -20.36 -12.22 -7.68
C GLY A 265 -20.21 -11.05 -6.70
N TYR A 266 -19.03 -10.84 -6.11
CA TYR A 266 -18.79 -9.79 -5.11
C TYR A 266 -17.66 -8.83 -5.45
N CYS A 267 -16.66 -9.26 -6.21
CA CYS A 267 -15.50 -8.46 -6.54
C CYS A 267 -15.75 -7.51 -7.72
N THR A 268 -14.99 -6.42 -7.76
CA THR A 268 -14.91 -5.49 -8.91
C THR A 268 -13.46 -5.17 -9.24
N GLY A 269 -13.23 -4.53 -10.40
CA GLY A 269 -11.92 -4.09 -10.86
C GLY A 269 -10.89 -5.22 -10.95
N TYR A 270 -9.68 -5.00 -10.43
CA TYR A 270 -8.57 -5.94 -10.51
C TYR A 270 -8.93 -7.36 -10.06
N TYR A 271 -9.60 -7.52 -8.91
CA TYR A 271 -9.87 -8.84 -8.33
C TYR A 271 -10.92 -9.62 -9.13
N TYR A 272 -11.90 -8.93 -9.70
CA TYR A 272 -12.87 -9.53 -10.61
C TYR A 272 -12.19 -10.03 -11.89
N LYS A 273 -11.43 -9.15 -12.57
CA LYS A 273 -10.75 -9.47 -13.82
C LYS A 273 -9.73 -10.60 -13.65
N ASN A 274 -8.92 -10.54 -12.59
CA ASN A 274 -7.93 -11.57 -12.31
C ASN A 274 -8.60 -12.87 -11.85
N GLY A 275 -9.71 -12.78 -11.12
CA GLY A 275 -10.54 -13.93 -10.75
C GLY A 275 -11.09 -14.67 -11.98
N LEU A 276 -11.57 -13.95 -13.00
CA LEU A 276 -12.00 -14.53 -14.27
C LEU A 276 -10.85 -15.20 -15.04
N ALA A 277 -9.66 -14.60 -15.03
CA ALA A 277 -8.48 -15.22 -15.62
C ALA A 277 -8.18 -16.57 -14.95
N TYR A 278 -8.13 -16.60 -13.62
CA TYR A 278 -7.93 -17.85 -12.88
C TYR A 278 -9.08 -18.85 -13.03
N TYR A 279 -10.33 -18.38 -13.18
CA TYR A 279 -11.46 -19.23 -13.52
C TYR A 279 -11.22 -19.94 -14.86
N GLY A 280 -10.79 -19.21 -15.89
CA GLY A 280 -10.39 -19.76 -17.18
C GLY A 280 -9.24 -20.77 -17.09
N MET A 281 -8.20 -20.47 -16.29
CA MET A 281 -7.10 -21.41 -16.04
C MET A 281 -7.57 -22.68 -15.33
N SER A 282 -8.52 -22.55 -14.41
CA SER A 282 -9.10 -23.68 -13.67
C SER A 282 -9.99 -24.56 -14.57
N LEU A 283 -10.70 -23.97 -15.53
CA LEU A 283 -11.42 -24.71 -16.57
C LEU A 283 -10.46 -25.53 -17.44
N ILE A 284 -9.38 -24.91 -17.92
CA ILE A 284 -8.37 -25.61 -18.73
C ILE A 284 -7.71 -26.74 -17.94
N GLY A 285 -7.41 -26.53 -16.66
CA GLY A 285 -6.90 -27.59 -15.77
C GLY A 285 -7.86 -28.77 -15.58
N GLN A 286 -9.14 -28.60 -15.88
CA GLN A 286 -10.17 -29.65 -15.93
C GLN A 286 -10.42 -30.16 -17.35
N ASN A 287 -9.53 -29.87 -18.31
CA ASN A 287 -9.66 -30.18 -19.73
C ASN A 287 -10.86 -29.50 -20.43
N ASP A 288 -11.45 -28.44 -19.86
CA ASP A 288 -12.49 -27.64 -20.50
C ASP A 288 -11.89 -26.50 -21.33
N LYS A 289 -11.94 -26.66 -22.66
CA LYS A 289 -11.44 -25.67 -23.64
C LYS A 289 -12.17 -24.33 -23.58
N LYS A 290 -13.38 -24.24 -22.98
CA LYS A 290 -14.10 -22.96 -22.79
C LYS A 290 -13.28 -21.97 -21.96
N GLY A 291 -12.36 -22.45 -21.10
CA GLY A 291 -11.47 -21.61 -20.31
C GLY A 291 -10.60 -20.67 -21.16
N VAL A 292 -10.29 -21.04 -22.40
CA VAL A 292 -9.50 -20.21 -23.34
C VAL A 292 -10.20 -18.88 -23.63
N LYS A 293 -11.54 -18.84 -23.68
CA LYS A 293 -12.31 -17.60 -23.92
C LYS A 293 -12.05 -16.57 -22.82
N TYR A 294 -12.06 -17.00 -21.56
CA TYR A 294 -11.80 -16.12 -20.41
C TYR A 294 -10.38 -15.57 -20.44
N LEU A 295 -9.40 -16.40 -20.79
CA LEU A 295 -8.01 -15.97 -20.88
C LEU A 295 -7.75 -15.02 -22.06
N LYS A 296 -8.38 -15.24 -23.21
CA LYS A 296 -8.31 -14.31 -24.34
C LYS A 296 -8.82 -12.92 -23.95
N ASN A 297 -9.96 -12.87 -23.25
CA ASN A 297 -10.50 -11.60 -22.74
C ASN A 297 -9.56 -10.97 -21.72
N ALA A 298 -9.03 -11.74 -20.76
CA ALA A 298 -8.09 -11.24 -19.76
C ALA A 298 -6.76 -10.76 -20.36
N ALA A 299 -6.34 -11.33 -21.50
CA ALA A 299 -5.19 -10.90 -22.29
C ALA A 299 -5.43 -9.61 -23.11
N LEU A 300 -6.62 -9.01 -23.03
CA LEU A 300 -6.93 -7.70 -23.62
C LEU A 300 -7.14 -6.61 -22.54
N GLU A 301 -6.90 -6.94 -21.26
CA GLU A 301 -7.11 -6.02 -20.13
C GLU A 301 -5.93 -5.05 -19.97
N ILE A 302 -5.81 -4.09 -20.88
CA ILE A 302 -4.73 -3.08 -20.91
C ILE A 302 -4.65 -2.29 -19.59
N GLY A 303 -5.78 -2.05 -18.92
CA GLY A 303 -5.83 -1.39 -17.62
C GLY A 303 -5.19 -2.19 -16.47
N TYR A 304 -4.84 -3.45 -16.70
CA TYR A 304 -4.21 -4.34 -15.72
C TYR A 304 -3.06 -5.16 -16.34
N PRO A 305 -1.89 -4.55 -16.60
CA PRO A 305 -0.78 -5.20 -17.30
C PRO A 305 -0.32 -6.53 -16.67
N LYS A 306 -0.45 -6.67 -15.33
CA LYS A 306 -0.14 -7.93 -14.63
C LYS A 306 -1.10 -9.07 -14.96
N ILE A 307 -2.37 -8.77 -15.22
CA ILE A 307 -3.39 -9.76 -15.60
C ILE A 307 -3.18 -10.15 -17.07
N GLU A 308 -2.98 -9.16 -17.93
CA GLU A 308 -2.68 -9.36 -19.34
C GLU A 308 -1.45 -10.25 -19.52
N LEU A 309 -0.30 -9.85 -18.96
CA LEU A 309 0.95 -10.60 -19.09
C LEU A 309 0.82 -12.03 -18.58
N LYS A 310 0.13 -12.23 -17.45
CA LYS A 310 -0.12 -13.57 -16.90
C LYS A 310 -0.96 -14.42 -17.86
N SER A 311 -2.01 -13.84 -18.44
CA SER A 311 -2.92 -14.54 -19.35
C SER A 311 -2.23 -14.87 -20.67
N LEU A 312 -1.42 -13.95 -21.21
CA LEU A 312 -0.59 -14.18 -22.40
C LEU A 312 0.41 -15.33 -22.18
N LYS A 313 1.14 -15.32 -21.05
CA LYS A 313 2.08 -16.38 -20.70
C LYS A 313 1.39 -17.74 -20.59
N PHE A 314 0.22 -17.78 -19.95
CA PHE A 314 -0.56 -19.00 -19.84
C PHE A 314 -1.01 -19.51 -21.21
N LEU A 315 -1.56 -18.64 -22.06
CA LEU A 315 -2.02 -19.01 -23.41
C LEU A 315 -0.88 -19.52 -24.28
N ALA A 316 0.29 -18.87 -24.26
CA ALA A 316 1.47 -19.34 -24.97
C ALA A 316 1.86 -20.76 -24.52
N SER A 317 1.98 -20.98 -23.20
CA SER A 317 2.28 -22.30 -22.64
C SER A 317 1.23 -23.34 -23.00
N TYR A 318 -0.05 -22.98 -22.97
CA TYR A 318 -1.16 -23.89 -23.32
C TYR A 318 -1.08 -24.32 -24.79
N TYR A 319 -0.90 -23.38 -25.72
CA TYR A 319 -0.81 -23.74 -27.15
C TYR A 319 0.47 -24.52 -27.49
N LYS A 320 1.56 -24.31 -26.73
CA LYS A 320 2.74 -25.16 -26.79
C LYS A 320 2.40 -26.61 -26.45
N THR A 321 1.66 -26.85 -25.35
CA THR A 321 1.27 -28.21 -24.95
C THR A 321 0.34 -28.90 -25.95
N LEU A 322 -0.37 -28.12 -26.78
CA LEU A 322 -1.21 -28.62 -27.87
C LEU A 322 -0.47 -28.79 -29.20
N ASN A 323 0.85 -28.55 -29.23
CA ASN A 323 1.66 -28.55 -30.45
C ASN A 323 1.13 -27.60 -31.54
N GLN A 324 0.70 -26.39 -31.14
CA GLN A 324 0.17 -25.35 -32.05
C GLN A 324 1.13 -24.14 -32.10
N PRO A 325 2.30 -24.28 -32.78
CA PRO A 325 3.39 -23.31 -32.72
C PRO A 325 3.02 -21.92 -33.22
N GLU A 326 2.14 -21.81 -34.23
CA GLU A 326 1.68 -20.53 -34.75
C GLU A 326 0.90 -19.72 -33.70
N LYS A 327 0.04 -20.39 -32.94
CA LYS A 327 -0.74 -19.75 -31.87
C LYS A 327 0.13 -19.42 -30.67
N GLU A 328 1.05 -20.31 -30.30
CA GLU A 328 2.08 -20.02 -29.29
C GLU A 328 2.86 -18.75 -29.68
N LEU A 329 3.42 -18.72 -30.89
CA LEU A 329 4.21 -17.59 -31.39
C LEU A 329 3.42 -16.29 -31.40
N LYS A 330 2.12 -16.34 -31.75
CA LYS A 330 1.23 -15.17 -31.65
C LYS A 330 1.24 -14.54 -30.25
N TYR A 331 1.11 -15.33 -29.19
CA TYR A 331 1.10 -14.80 -27.82
C TYR A 331 2.49 -14.40 -27.34
N ILE A 332 3.54 -15.12 -27.76
CA ILE A 332 4.94 -14.72 -27.48
C ILE A 332 5.25 -13.36 -28.09
N LYS A 333 4.85 -13.11 -29.34
CA LYS A 333 5.03 -11.81 -30.00
C LYS A 333 4.36 -10.69 -29.20
N ARG A 334 3.13 -10.90 -28.73
CA ARG A 334 2.45 -9.91 -27.86
C ARG A 334 3.21 -9.64 -26.56
N ILE A 335 3.80 -10.67 -25.94
CA ILE A 335 4.61 -10.50 -24.72
C ILE A 335 5.86 -9.66 -25.00
N LEU A 336 6.53 -9.88 -26.14
CA LEU A 336 7.82 -9.25 -26.46
C LEU A 336 7.68 -7.86 -27.07
N PHE A 337 6.64 -7.62 -27.87
CA PHE A 337 6.52 -6.44 -28.72
C PHE A 337 5.31 -5.57 -28.39
N ASP A 338 4.20 -6.15 -27.91
CA ASP A 338 3.00 -5.39 -27.55
C ASP A 338 2.96 -5.02 -26.06
N SER A 339 3.95 -5.44 -25.26
CA SER A 339 4.03 -5.05 -23.85
C SER A 339 4.45 -3.59 -23.64
N GLY A 340 4.47 -2.78 -24.71
CA GLY A 340 4.75 -1.35 -24.68
C GLY A 340 3.50 -0.49 -24.83
N SER A 341 3.01 0.05 -23.71
CA SER A 341 2.81 1.49 -23.47
C SER A 341 2.39 1.74 -22.03
#